data_AF-A0A6I9NCG6-F1
#
_entry.id   AF-A0A6I9NCG6-F1
#
_cell.length_a   1.000
_cell.length_b   1.000
_cell.length_c   1.000
_cell.angle_alpha   90.00
_cell.angle_beta   90.00
_cell.angle_gamma   90.00
#
_symmetry.space_group_name_H-M   'P 1'
#
loop_
_entity.id
_entity.type
_entity.pdbx_description
1 polymer ?
#
loop_
_entity_poly.entity_id
_entity_poly.type
_entity_poly.pdbx_seq_one_letter_code
_entity_poly.pdbx_strand_id
1 'polypeptide(L)'
;METFDSQPLSRFSPVTPMQLSTLMAGMNSTCTLDPIPSKLFRECLPPISQLITTIINSSLCSGSVPPSLKLAAVTPILKTPGLTPDIMSNFQPISNLPFLSKLLKRGVASQLKSHLSSNNLFEPFQSGFRIKHSTETALLRITNDLLLSSDSGNLNILILLDLTAAFDTINHTILLSHLESSLNITDTALSWLKSPVHHQFIHINNCTSSTAPLSQGVPQGSVLSPLLFILYMFPLGKIIRCHNLQYHCYAGDIQLYISTKTITATTHSPTVSQKLNPGCKPTTFN
;
A
#
# COMPACT_ATOMS: atom_id res chain seq x y z
N MET A 1 -17.59 2.56 19.68
CA MET A 1 -18.14 2.18 18.37
C MET A 1 -18.39 3.51 17.66
N GLU A 2 -17.42 3.99 16.88
CA GLU A 2 -17.59 5.24 16.12
C GLU A 2 -18.63 4.95 15.03
N THR A 3 -19.76 5.66 15.08
CA THR A 3 -20.79 5.58 14.05
C THR A 3 -20.25 6.21 12.77
N PHE A 4 -20.20 5.44 11.69
CA PHE A 4 -19.83 5.97 10.39
C PHE A 4 -20.94 6.86 9.84
N ASP A 5 -20.72 8.17 9.83
CA ASP A 5 -21.52 9.11 9.02
C ASP A 5 -21.19 9.00 7.52
N SER A 6 -20.22 8.15 7.14
CA SER A 6 -19.78 7.93 5.77
C SER A 6 -20.59 6.85 5.07
N GLN A 7 -20.85 7.05 3.77
CA GLN A 7 -21.51 6.03 2.94
C GLN A 7 -20.60 4.81 2.80
N PRO A 8 -21.07 3.57 3.06
CA PRO A 8 -20.24 2.38 2.96
C PRO A 8 -19.88 2.04 1.51
N LEU A 9 -18.67 1.52 1.30
CA LEU A 9 -18.29 0.87 0.04
C LEU A 9 -18.61 -0.62 0.13
N SER A 10 -19.86 -0.99 -0.19
CA SER A 10 -20.33 -2.39 -0.17
C SER A 10 -19.98 -3.16 -1.44
N ARG A 11 -19.86 -2.46 -2.58
CA ARG A 11 -19.60 -3.10 -3.88
C ARG A 11 -18.76 -2.20 -4.77
N PHE A 12 -17.99 -2.81 -5.67
CA PHE A 12 -17.37 -2.08 -6.77
C PHE A 12 -18.35 -1.91 -7.94
N SER A 13 -18.38 -0.70 -8.49
CA SER A 13 -19.16 -0.37 -9.69
C SER A 13 -18.58 -1.06 -10.93
N PRO A 14 -19.43 -1.52 -11.87
CA PRO A 14 -18.99 -2.03 -13.15
C PRO A 14 -18.19 -0.99 -13.93
N VAL A 15 -17.17 -1.46 -14.65
CA VAL A 15 -16.35 -0.68 -15.58
C VAL A 15 -16.97 -0.76 -16.97
N THR A 16 -16.96 0.35 -17.72
CA THR A 16 -17.42 0.38 -19.12
C THR A 16 -16.26 0.19 -20.10
N PRO A 17 -16.53 -0.23 -21.36
CA PRO A 17 -15.49 -0.31 -22.39
C PRO A 17 -14.76 1.02 -22.61
N MET A 18 -15.44 2.16 -22.47
CA MET A 18 -14.83 3.49 -22.57
C MET A 18 -13.82 3.75 -21.44
N GLN A 19 -14.16 3.37 -20.21
CA GLN A 19 -13.30 3.50 -19.04
C GLN A 19 -12.06 2.61 -19.11
N LEU A 20 -12.10 1.48 -19.85
CA LEU A 20 -10.92 0.61 -20.03
C LEU A 20 -9.74 1.39 -20.62
N SER A 21 -9.98 2.22 -21.64
CA SER A 21 -8.92 3.00 -22.30
C SER A 21 -8.17 3.89 -21.28
N THR A 22 -8.91 4.56 -20.40
CA THR A 22 -8.37 5.41 -19.34
C THR A 22 -7.61 4.60 -18.30
N LEU A 23 -8.16 3.45 -17.85
CA LEU A 23 -7.48 2.58 -16.90
C LEU A 23 -6.18 1.98 -17.47
N MET A 24 -6.11 1.81 -18.79
CA MET A 24 -4.96 1.28 -19.52
C MET A 24 -3.87 2.31 -19.81
N ALA A 25 -4.14 3.60 -19.61
CA ALA A 25 -3.16 4.66 -19.83
C ALA A 25 -1.88 4.41 -19.02
N GLY A 26 -0.73 4.39 -19.70
CA GLY A 26 0.58 4.13 -19.07
C GLY A 26 0.85 2.67 -18.64
N MET A 27 0.02 1.69 -19.00
CA MET A 27 0.32 0.26 -18.78
C MET A 27 1.30 -0.27 -19.82
N ASN A 28 2.60 -0.10 -19.59
CA ASN A 28 3.64 -0.48 -20.57
C ASN A 28 4.33 -1.83 -20.29
N SER A 29 4.17 -2.39 -19.09
CA SER A 29 4.94 -3.56 -18.66
C SER A 29 4.27 -4.87 -19.06
N THR A 30 4.96 -5.65 -19.89
CA THR A 30 4.62 -7.04 -20.22
C THR A 30 5.05 -7.98 -19.09
N CYS A 31 4.18 -8.92 -18.75
CA CYS A 31 4.48 -10.06 -17.88
C CYS A 31 4.80 -11.30 -18.70
N THR A 32 5.66 -12.17 -18.18
CA THR A 32 5.95 -13.47 -18.80
C THR A 32 4.75 -14.42 -18.79
N LEU A 33 3.77 -14.15 -17.92
CA LEU A 33 2.48 -14.83 -17.86
C LEU A 33 1.46 -14.28 -18.88
N ASP A 34 1.77 -13.18 -19.56
CA ASP A 34 0.86 -12.63 -20.57
C ASP A 34 0.94 -13.46 -21.86
N PRO A 35 -0.19 -13.76 -22.51
CA PRO A 35 -0.20 -14.51 -23.77
C PRO A 35 0.40 -13.70 -24.93
N ILE A 36 0.37 -12.37 -24.82
CA ILE A 36 0.91 -11.43 -25.81
C ILE A 36 1.54 -10.22 -25.12
N PRO A 37 2.52 -9.55 -25.76
CA PRO A 37 3.04 -8.28 -25.29
C PRO A 37 1.97 -7.23 -24.99
N SER A 38 2.14 -6.46 -23.91
CA SER A 38 1.18 -5.41 -23.50
C SER A 38 0.98 -4.31 -24.56
N LYS A 39 1.95 -4.10 -25.45
CA LYS A 39 1.81 -3.19 -26.59
C LYS A 39 0.79 -3.74 -27.61
N LEU A 40 0.96 -5.00 -28.03
CA LEU A 40 0.04 -5.66 -28.97
C LEU A 40 -1.36 -5.80 -28.37
N PHE A 41 -1.45 -6.11 -27.07
CA PHE A 41 -2.74 -6.16 -26.39
C PHE A 41 -3.52 -4.84 -26.51
N ARG A 42 -2.83 -3.70 -26.43
CA ARG A 42 -3.44 -2.37 -26.57
C ARG A 42 -3.92 -2.10 -27.98
N GLU A 43 -3.13 -2.50 -28.98
CA GLU A 43 -3.49 -2.38 -30.39
C GLU A 43 -4.70 -3.26 -30.74
N CYS A 44 -4.77 -4.47 -30.15
CA CYS A 44 -5.90 -5.39 -30.32
C CYS A 44 -7.09 -5.09 -29.39
N LEU A 45 -7.05 -4.04 -28.56
CA LEU A 45 -8.08 -3.78 -27.56
C LEU A 45 -9.49 -3.55 -28.14
N PRO A 46 -9.69 -2.75 -29.20
CA PRO A 46 -11.04 -2.44 -29.67
C PRO A 46 -11.94 -3.67 -29.89
N PRO A 47 -11.53 -4.72 -30.63
CA PRO A 47 -12.36 -5.91 -30.84
C PRO A 47 -12.57 -6.78 -29.59
N ILE A 48 -11.66 -6.76 -28.61
CA ILE A 48 -11.74 -7.60 -27.40
C ILE A 48 -12.21 -6.83 -26.16
N SER A 49 -12.49 -5.53 -26.29
CA SER A 49 -12.83 -4.62 -25.19
C SER A 49 -14.02 -5.12 -24.38
N GLN A 50 -15.09 -5.55 -25.05
CA GLN A 50 -16.29 -6.08 -24.40
C GLN A 50 -16.02 -7.36 -23.60
N LEU A 51 -15.16 -8.24 -24.12
CA LEU A 51 -14.77 -9.47 -23.42
C LEU A 51 -13.99 -9.14 -22.14
N ILE A 52 -13.02 -8.24 -22.23
CA ILE A 52 -12.23 -7.79 -21.07
C ILE A 52 -13.11 -7.12 -20.02
N THR A 53 -14.01 -6.24 -20.45
CA THR A 53 -15.00 -5.61 -19.57
C THR A 53 -15.83 -6.66 -18.85
N THR A 54 -16.28 -7.70 -19.54
CA THR A 54 -17.07 -8.79 -18.95
C THR A 54 -16.28 -9.54 -17.89
N ILE A 55 -15.01 -9.87 -18.16
CA ILE A 55 -14.12 -10.54 -17.19
C ILE A 55 -13.92 -9.68 -15.93
N ILE A 56 -13.63 -8.38 -16.12
CA ILE A 56 -13.43 -7.44 -15.02
C ILE A 56 -14.70 -7.30 -14.19
N ASN A 57 -15.85 -7.07 -14.84
CA ASN A 57 -17.12 -6.87 -14.13
C ASN A 57 -17.59 -8.13 -13.43
N SER A 58 -17.35 -9.32 -13.98
CA SER A 58 -17.63 -10.60 -13.30
C SER A 58 -16.84 -10.72 -11.99
N SER A 59 -15.55 -10.36 -12.01
CA SER A 59 -14.69 -10.30 -10.81
C SER A 59 -15.20 -9.28 -9.78
N LEU A 60 -15.52 -8.06 -10.21
CA LEU A 60 -16.02 -7.00 -9.33
C LEU A 60 -17.37 -7.36 -8.69
N CYS A 61 -18.31 -7.89 -9.49
CA CYS A 61 -19.64 -8.27 -9.02
C CYS A 61 -19.61 -9.47 -8.06
N SER A 62 -18.79 -10.49 -8.36
CA SER A 62 -18.65 -11.68 -7.52
C SER A 62 -17.86 -11.44 -6.24
N GLY A 63 -17.17 -10.30 -6.11
CA GLY A 63 -16.30 -10.04 -4.98
C GLY A 63 -15.11 -11.00 -4.90
N SER A 64 -14.61 -11.50 -6.04
CA SER A 64 -13.52 -12.48 -6.08
C SER A 64 -12.59 -12.27 -7.28
N VAL A 65 -11.30 -12.49 -7.07
CA VAL A 65 -10.31 -12.44 -8.17
C VAL A 65 -10.20 -13.83 -8.82
N PRO A 66 -10.20 -13.94 -10.16
CA PRO A 66 -9.95 -15.21 -10.84
C PRO A 66 -8.58 -15.79 -10.46
N PRO A 67 -8.44 -17.12 -10.23
CA PRO A 67 -7.16 -17.73 -9.82
C PRO A 67 -5.99 -17.41 -10.75
N SER A 68 -6.21 -17.39 -12.06
CA SER A 68 -5.18 -17.05 -13.06
C SER A 68 -4.67 -15.60 -12.93
N LEU A 69 -5.45 -14.70 -12.34
CA LEU A 69 -5.07 -13.30 -12.10
C LEU A 69 -4.44 -13.07 -10.72
N LYS A 70 -4.35 -14.12 -9.89
CA LYS A 70 -3.71 -14.10 -8.55
C LYS A 70 -2.25 -14.52 -8.56
N LEU A 71 -1.72 -14.95 -9.72
CA LEU A 71 -0.33 -15.36 -9.86
C LEU A 71 0.57 -14.17 -10.21
N ALA A 72 1.73 -14.07 -9.57
CA ALA A 72 2.75 -13.06 -9.85
C ALA A 72 4.12 -13.70 -10.09
N ALA A 73 4.81 -13.26 -11.15
CA ALA A 73 6.21 -13.58 -11.36
C ALA A 73 7.06 -12.56 -10.59
N VAL A 74 7.88 -13.02 -9.65
CA VAL A 74 8.69 -12.15 -8.79
C VAL A 74 10.14 -12.16 -9.27
N THR A 75 10.68 -10.98 -9.54
CA THR A 75 12.10 -10.80 -9.85
C THR A 75 12.75 -10.05 -8.70
N PRO A 76 13.66 -10.68 -7.93
CA PRO A 76 14.47 -9.99 -6.94
C PRO A 76 15.40 -8.99 -7.63
N ILE A 77 15.37 -7.73 -7.19
CA ILE A 77 16.26 -6.66 -7.69
C ILE A 77 17.03 -6.07 -6.51
N LEU A 78 18.30 -5.72 -6.70
CA LEU A 78 19.07 -5.01 -5.67
C LEU A 78 18.42 -3.66 -5.36
N LYS A 79 18.24 -3.37 -4.06
CA LYS A 79 17.68 -2.10 -3.56
C LYS A 79 18.50 -0.89 -3.98
N THR A 80 19.82 -1.05 -4.01
CA THR A 80 20.77 0.00 -4.39
C THR A 80 21.86 -0.58 -5.28
N PRO A 81 22.25 0.13 -6.36
CA PRO A 81 23.39 -0.29 -7.18
C PRO A 81 24.67 -0.44 -6.34
N GLY A 82 25.42 -1.52 -6.55
CA GLY A 82 26.68 -1.77 -5.85
C GLY A 82 26.57 -2.53 -4.53
N LEU A 83 25.35 -2.85 -4.06
CA LEU A 83 25.18 -3.75 -2.91
C LEU A 83 25.60 -5.18 -3.23
N THR A 84 26.12 -5.89 -2.22
CA THR A 84 26.60 -7.28 -2.35
C THR A 84 25.45 -8.22 -2.72
N PRO A 85 25.54 -8.95 -3.86
CA PRO A 85 24.49 -9.88 -4.32
C PRO A 85 24.31 -11.15 -3.47
N ASP A 86 25.24 -11.47 -2.58
CA ASP A 86 25.13 -12.65 -1.70
C ASP A 86 24.26 -12.39 -0.46
N ILE A 87 23.94 -11.12 -0.18
CA ILE A 87 23.16 -10.72 0.98
C ILE A 87 21.69 -10.57 0.57
N MET A 88 20.84 -11.51 1.01
CA MET A 88 19.42 -11.55 0.64
C MET A 88 18.65 -10.28 1.04
N SER A 89 18.99 -9.64 2.16
CA SER A 89 18.35 -8.40 2.62
C SER A 89 18.60 -7.20 1.68
N ASN A 90 19.58 -7.29 0.78
CA ASN A 90 19.84 -6.26 -0.23
C ASN A 90 18.87 -6.32 -1.41
N PHE A 91 18.07 -7.37 -1.53
CA PHE A 91 17.09 -7.50 -2.59
C PHE A 91 15.72 -6.98 -2.15
N GLN A 92 14.96 -6.50 -3.13
CA GLN A 92 13.52 -6.27 -3.03
C GLN A 92 12.79 -7.14 -4.06
N PRO A 93 11.69 -7.82 -3.68
CA PRO A 93 10.96 -8.68 -4.58
C PRO A 93 10.00 -7.88 -5.46
N ILE A 94 10.32 -7.66 -6.74
CA ILE A 94 9.41 -6.96 -7.66
C ILE A 94 8.44 -7.94 -8.31
N SER A 95 7.16 -7.79 -8.02
CA SER A 95 6.07 -8.60 -8.58
C SER A 95 5.62 -8.05 -9.93
N ASN A 96 5.84 -8.84 -10.98
CA ASN A 96 5.27 -8.61 -12.30
C ASN A 96 3.98 -9.42 -12.47
N LEU A 97 2.85 -8.72 -12.46
CA LEU A 97 1.52 -9.32 -12.62
C LEU A 97 1.07 -9.35 -14.09
N PRO A 98 0.23 -10.33 -14.49
CA PRO A 98 -0.42 -10.32 -15.79
C PRO A 98 -1.16 -9.00 -16.05
N PHE A 99 -1.20 -8.58 -17.31
CA PHE A 99 -1.85 -7.36 -17.76
C PHE A 99 -3.29 -7.23 -17.23
N LEU A 100 -4.10 -8.28 -17.37
CA LEU A 100 -5.49 -8.28 -16.89
C LEU A 100 -5.59 -8.13 -15.37
N SER A 101 -4.65 -8.70 -14.62
CA SER A 101 -4.57 -8.53 -13.16
C SER A 101 -4.25 -7.08 -12.80
N LYS A 102 -3.29 -6.46 -13.49
CA LYS A 102 -2.96 -5.04 -13.31
C LYS A 102 -4.15 -4.14 -13.63
N LEU A 103 -4.87 -4.41 -14.72
CA LEU A 103 -6.03 -3.64 -15.16
C LEU A 103 -7.19 -3.73 -14.17
N LEU A 104 -7.53 -4.94 -13.74
CA LEU A 104 -8.55 -5.19 -12.72
C LEU A 104 -8.24 -4.43 -11.42
N LYS A 105 -6.99 -4.54 -10.94
CA LYS A 105 -6.53 -3.84 -9.73
C LYS A 105 -6.51 -2.32 -9.87
N ARG A 106 -6.28 -1.78 -11.07
CA ARG A 106 -6.41 -0.34 -11.34
C ARG A 106 -7.86 0.12 -11.21
N GLY A 107 -8.82 -0.65 -11.74
CA GLY A 107 -10.25 -0.37 -11.56
C GLY A 107 -10.63 -0.30 -10.08
N VAL A 108 -10.24 -1.32 -9.30
CA VAL A 108 -10.44 -1.35 -7.85
C VAL A 108 -9.77 -0.17 -7.14
N ALA A 109 -8.49 0.08 -7.42
CA ALA A 109 -7.74 1.16 -6.80
C ALA A 109 -8.35 2.54 -7.10
N SER A 110 -8.87 2.75 -8.31
CA SER A 110 -9.56 3.99 -8.68
C SER A 110 -10.82 4.21 -7.84
N GLN A 111 -11.66 3.18 -7.72
CA GLN A 111 -12.91 3.26 -6.96
C GLN A 111 -12.64 3.39 -5.46
N LEU A 112 -11.65 2.67 -4.94
CA LEU A 112 -11.25 2.78 -3.53
C LEU A 112 -10.71 4.19 -3.22
N LYS A 113 -9.89 4.78 -4.09
CA LYS A 113 -9.46 6.18 -3.95
C LYS A 113 -10.64 7.15 -3.96
N SER A 114 -11.62 6.95 -4.84
CA SER A 114 -12.83 7.78 -4.87
C SER A 114 -13.58 7.71 -3.55
N HIS A 115 -13.81 6.51 -3.02
CA HIS A 115 -14.47 6.30 -1.72
C HIS A 115 -13.73 7.03 -0.59
N LEU A 116 -12.41 6.89 -0.52
CA LEU A 116 -11.59 7.52 0.51
C LEU A 116 -11.63 9.05 0.41
N SER A 117 -11.57 9.60 -0.81
CA SER A 117 -11.65 11.05 -1.04
C SER A 117 -13.03 11.61 -0.70
N SER A 118 -14.11 10.97 -1.18
CA SER A 118 -15.48 11.45 -0.96
C SER A 118 -15.90 11.42 0.51
N ASN A 119 -15.31 10.53 1.31
CA ASN A 119 -15.61 10.39 2.73
C ASN A 119 -14.51 10.96 3.65
N ASN A 120 -13.51 11.66 3.12
CA ASN A 120 -12.38 12.21 3.89
C ASN A 120 -11.63 11.17 4.77
N LEU A 121 -11.48 9.95 4.26
CA LEU A 121 -10.88 8.81 4.97
C LEU A 121 -9.37 8.65 4.75
N PHE A 122 -8.70 9.68 4.22
CA PHE A 122 -7.24 9.70 4.17
C PHE A 122 -6.68 10.31 5.44
N GLU A 123 -5.64 9.68 6.01
CA GLU A 123 -4.87 10.25 7.12
C GLU A 123 -4.21 11.57 6.68
N PRO A 124 -4.58 12.73 7.26
CA PRO A 124 -4.09 14.04 6.83
C PRO A 124 -2.57 14.17 6.79
N PHE A 125 -1.87 13.54 7.74
CA PHE A 125 -0.42 13.62 7.86
C PHE A 125 0.33 12.48 7.16
N GLN A 126 -0.32 11.77 6.25
CA GLN A 126 0.34 10.87 5.29
C GLN A 126 0.42 11.59 3.94
N SER A 127 1.63 11.81 3.41
CA SER A 127 1.86 12.39 2.08
C SER A 127 2.22 11.34 1.02
N GLY A 128 2.78 10.20 1.41
CA GLY A 128 3.19 9.17 0.47
C GLY A 128 2.00 8.56 -0.26
N PHE A 129 2.18 8.28 -1.56
CA PHE A 129 1.19 7.64 -2.43
C PHE A 129 -0.16 8.38 -2.55
N ARG A 130 -0.20 9.67 -2.21
CA ARG A 130 -1.39 10.53 -2.36
C ARG A 130 -1.24 11.51 -3.52
N ILE A 131 -2.36 11.73 -4.19
CA ILE A 131 -2.46 12.72 -5.26
C ILE A 131 -2.34 14.12 -4.64
N LYS A 132 -1.58 15.03 -5.27
CA LYS A 132 -1.28 16.40 -4.78
C LYS A 132 -0.45 16.47 -3.49
N HIS A 133 0.25 15.40 -3.13
CA HIS A 133 1.27 15.40 -2.09
C HIS A 133 2.63 15.03 -2.68
N SER A 134 3.69 15.58 -2.12
CA SER A 134 5.08 15.31 -2.49
C SER A 134 5.99 15.31 -1.26
N THR A 135 7.25 14.89 -1.44
CA THR A 135 8.29 15.02 -0.42
C THR A 135 8.49 16.47 0.00
N GLU A 136 8.36 17.43 -0.92
CA GLU A 136 8.45 18.87 -0.64
C GLU A 136 7.32 19.34 0.27
N THR A 137 6.07 18.92 0.02
CA THR A 137 4.94 19.29 0.88
C THR A 137 5.08 18.73 2.29
N ALA A 138 5.63 17.52 2.44
CA ALA A 138 5.89 16.90 3.73
C ALA A 138 7.02 17.63 4.47
N LEU A 139 8.14 17.91 3.78
CA LEU A 139 9.26 18.64 4.34
C LEU A 139 8.85 20.05 4.78
N LEU A 140 8.13 20.78 3.91
CA LEU A 140 7.65 22.13 4.21
C LEU A 140 6.78 22.14 5.47
N ARG A 141 5.88 21.15 5.63
CA ARG A 141 5.06 21.02 6.82
C ARG A 141 5.89 20.86 8.08
N ILE A 142 6.80 19.87 8.09
CA ILE A 142 7.66 19.57 9.25
C ILE A 142 8.54 20.78 9.58
N THR A 143 9.23 21.34 8.59
CA THR A 143 10.13 22.49 8.79
C THR A 143 9.39 23.70 9.32
N ASN A 144 8.20 24.02 8.78
CA ASN A 144 7.38 25.11 9.28
C ASN A 144 6.99 24.93 10.76
N ASP A 145 6.53 23.74 11.13
CA ASP A 145 6.12 23.44 12.51
C ASP A 145 7.30 23.56 13.49
N LEU A 146 8.50 23.10 13.08
CA LEU A 146 9.72 23.22 13.87
C LEU A 146 10.18 24.69 14.01
N LEU A 147 10.15 25.46 12.93
CA LEU A 147 10.57 26.88 12.94
C LEU A 147 9.65 27.73 13.81
N LEU A 148 8.32 27.62 13.65
CA LEU A 148 7.35 28.36 14.48
C LEU A 148 7.51 28.04 15.98
N SER A 149 7.79 26.77 16.28
CA SER A 149 8.07 26.35 17.65
C SER A 149 9.40 26.94 18.18
N SER A 150 10.44 26.98 17.35
CA SER A 150 11.73 27.60 17.69
C SER A 150 11.59 29.10 17.96
N ASP A 151 10.82 29.81 17.13
CA ASP A 151 10.53 31.24 17.31
C ASP A 151 9.77 31.52 18.62
N SER A 152 9.01 30.53 19.10
CA SER A 152 8.33 30.58 20.41
C SER A 152 9.26 30.24 21.59
N GLY A 153 10.56 30.05 21.35
CA GLY A 153 11.57 29.72 22.36
C GLY A 153 11.54 28.26 22.83
N ASN A 154 10.91 27.35 22.09
CA ASN A 154 10.92 25.94 22.43
C ASN A 154 12.14 25.23 21.82
N LEU A 155 12.61 24.19 22.51
CA LEU A 155 13.49 23.17 21.96
C LEU A 155 12.65 22.13 21.20
N ASN A 156 13.13 21.73 20.02
CA ASN A 156 12.48 20.73 19.18
C ASN A 156 13.29 19.43 19.15
N ILE A 157 12.59 18.30 19.26
CA ILE A 157 13.15 16.95 19.10
C ILE A 157 12.46 16.32 17.90
N LEU A 158 13.25 15.89 16.91
CA LEU A 158 12.79 15.16 15.73
C LEU A 158 13.29 13.71 15.80
N ILE A 159 12.37 12.77 15.67
CA ILE A 159 12.63 11.33 15.66
C ILE A 159 12.25 10.81 14.29
N LEU A 160 13.19 10.15 13.62
CA LEU A 160 13.01 9.54 12.31
C LEU A 160 12.90 8.03 12.48
N LEU A 161 11.79 7.45 12.03
CA LEU A 161 11.54 6.02 12.06
C LEU A 161 11.40 5.51 10.63
N ASP A 162 12.11 4.43 10.32
CA ASP A 162 12.02 3.71 9.05
C ASP A 162 11.46 2.30 9.30
N LEU A 163 10.54 1.87 8.44
CA LEU A 163 9.89 0.57 8.52
C LEU A 163 10.61 -0.45 7.64
N THR A 164 11.25 -1.42 8.28
CA THR A 164 11.90 -2.53 7.57
C THR A 164 10.89 -3.34 6.76
N ALA A 165 11.15 -3.51 5.46
CA ALA A 165 10.37 -4.36 4.55
C ALA A 165 8.85 -4.08 4.63
N ALA A 166 8.48 -2.80 4.64
CA ALA A 166 7.13 -2.34 4.98
C ALA A 166 6.00 -3.00 4.14
N PHE A 167 6.25 -3.25 2.84
CA PHE A 167 5.28 -3.93 1.99
C PHE A 167 5.21 -5.43 2.21
N ASP A 168 6.28 -6.07 2.67
CA ASP A 168 6.39 -7.52 2.82
C ASP A 168 5.83 -7.99 4.18
N THR A 169 5.67 -7.07 5.13
CA THR A 169 5.30 -7.34 6.53
C THR A 169 3.83 -7.05 6.85
N ILE A 170 3.03 -6.62 5.87
CA ILE A 170 1.61 -6.32 6.08
C ILE A 170 0.85 -7.58 6.51
N ASN A 171 0.24 -7.53 7.69
CA ASN A 171 -0.64 -8.59 8.15
C ASN A 171 -2.04 -8.45 7.52
N HIS A 172 -2.49 -9.47 6.77
CA HIS A 172 -3.76 -9.42 6.05
C HIS A 172 -4.97 -9.33 6.98
N THR A 173 -4.95 -10.01 8.13
CA THR A 173 -6.04 -9.97 9.10
C THR A 173 -6.22 -8.57 9.67
N ILE A 174 -5.12 -7.91 10.06
CA ILE A 174 -5.13 -6.53 10.56
C ILE A 174 -5.60 -5.58 9.45
N LEU A 175 -5.04 -5.69 8.24
CA LEU A 175 -5.47 -4.88 7.10
C LEU A 175 -6.97 -4.99 6.87
N LEU A 176 -7.50 -6.22 6.74
CA LEU A 176 -8.93 -6.46 6.49
C LEU A 176 -9.79 -5.90 7.63
N SER A 177 -9.37 -6.06 8.87
CA SER A 177 -10.08 -5.50 10.03
C SER A 177 -10.16 -3.98 9.96
N HIS A 178 -9.10 -3.28 9.52
CA HIS A 178 -9.10 -1.84 9.35
C HIS A 178 -10.00 -1.40 8.17
N LEU A 179 -9.95 -2.12 7.04
CA LEU A 179 -10.80 -1.84 5.88
C LEU A 179 -12.29 -1.89 6.25
N GLU A 180 -12.69 -2.88 7.04
CA GLU A 180 -14.06 -3.05 7.50
C GLU A 180 -14.42 -2.03 8.60
N SER A 181 -13.65 -2.01 9.69
CA SER A 181 -14.03 -1.30 10.92
C SER A 181 -13.65 0.17 10.98
N SER A 182 -12.73 0.65 10.13
CA SER A 182 -12.24 2.04 10.12
C SER A 182 -12.52 2.79 8.82
N LEU A 183 -12.77 2.07 7.72
CA LEU A 183 -12.96 2.67 6.39
C LEU A 183 -14.31 2.35 5.75
N ASN A 184 -15.19 1.64 6.47
CA ASN A 184 -16.55 1.31 6.07
C ASN A 184 -16.62 0.60 4.71
N ILE A 185 -15.73 -0.37 4.48
CA ILE A 185 -15.71 -1.22 3.28
C ILE A 185 -16.32 -2.57 3.65
N THR A 186 -17.40 -2.96 2.99
CA THR A 186 -18.22 -4.12 3.38
C THR A 186 -18.51 -5.04 2.20
N ASP A 187 -19.23 -6.13 2.45
CA ASP A 187 -19.85 -7.02 1.47
C ASP A 187 -18.89 -7.50 0.35
N THR A 188 -19.29 -7.34 -0.91
CA THR A 188 -18.52 -7.86 -2.05
C THR A 188 -17.23 -7.09 -2.27
N ALA A 189 -17.17 -5.81 -1.93
CA ALA A 189 -15.93 -5.03 -1.98
C ALA A 189 -14.89 -5.55 -0.98
N LEU A 190 -15.31 -5.82 0.27
CA LEU A 190 -14.45 -6.41 1.28
C LEU A 190 -14.05 -7.85 0.90
N SER A 191 -14.99 -8.66 0.42
CA SER A 191 -14.71 -10.02 -0.09
C SER A 191 -13.64 -10.00 -1.18
N TRP A 192 -13.71 -9.04 -2.10
CA TRP A 192 -12.74 -8.90 -3.17
C TRP A 192 -11.35 -8.56 -2.62
N LEU A 193 -11.27 -7.67 -1.62
CA LEU A 193 -10.03 -7.28 -0.94
C LEU A 193 -9.50 -8.36 0.02
N LYS A 194 -10.35 -9.33 0.43
CA LYS A 194 -9.98 -10.56 1.15
C LYS A 194 -9.56 -11.70 0.23
N SER A 195 -9.99 -11.65 -1.03
CA SER A 195 -9.58 -12.60 -2.05
C SER A 195 -8.08 -12.60 -2.46
N PRO A 196 -7.16 -11.69 -2.06
CA PRO A 196 -5.79 -11.69 -2.56
C PRO A 196 -4.84 -12.58 -1.73
N VAL A 197 -5.15 -13.88 -1.59
CA VAL A 197 -4.08 -14.88 -1.41
C VAL A 197 -3.39 -15.00 -2.76
N HIS A 198 -2.43 -14.11 -2.99
CA HIS A 198 -1.59 -14.17 -4.18
C HIS A 198 -0.70 -15.38 -4.09
N HIS A 199 -0.50 -16.01 -5.23
CA HIS A 199 0.54 -16.99 -5.39
C HIS A 199 1.67 -16.32 -6.17
N GLN A 200 2.90 -16.67 -5.83
CA GLN A 200 4.08 -16.09 -6.45
C GLN A 200 5.13 -17.15 -6.69
N PHE A 201 5.94 -16.93 -7.71
CA PHE A 201 7.13 -17.72 -7.98
C PHE A 201 8.27 -16.78 -8.36
N ILE A 202 9.50 -17.18 -8.04
CA ILE A 202 10.70 -16.45 -8.43
C ILE A 202 10.98 -16.73 -9.90
N HIS A 203 11.23 -15.67 -10.66
CA HIS A 203 11.65 -15.75 -12.05
C HIS A 203 12.90 -14.91 -12.26
N ILE A 204 14.01 -15.59 -12.57
CA ILE A 204 15.32 -14.99 -12.81
C ILE A 204 15.86 -15.60 -14.11
N ASN A 205 16.12 -14.76 -15.11
CA ASN A 205 16.52 -15.19 -16.46
C ASN A 205 15.54 -16.24 -17.00
N ASN A 206 16.01 -17.44 -17.33
CA ASN A 206 15.17 -18.53 -17.84
C ASN A 206 14.81 -19.57 -16.76
N CYS A 207 15.02 -19.24 -15.49
CA CYS A 207 14.75 -20.13 -14.36
C CYS A 207 13.48 -19.69 -13.62
N THR A 208 12.70 -20.66 -13.15
CA THR A 208 11.50 -20.45 -12.33
C THR A 208 11.53 -21.34 -11.10
N SER A 209 11.18 -20.79 -9.93
CA SER A 209 10.95 -21.60 -8.73
C SER A 209 9.59 -22.30 -8.75
N SER A 210 9.34 -23.14 -7.75
CA SER A 210 7.98 -23.55 -7.41
C SER A 210 7.15 -22.33 -6.98
N THR A 211 5.83 -22.48 -7.09
CA THR A 211 4.86 -21.47 -6.65
C THR A 211 4.65 -21.58 -5.13
N ALA A 212 4.59 -20.43 -4.45
CA ALA A 212 4.32 -20.31 -3.03
C ALA A 212 3.23 -19.26 -2.75
N PRO A 213 2.43 -19.42 -1.70
CA PRO A 213 1.47 -18.40 -1.29
C PRO A 213 2.18 -17.19 -0.67
N LEU A 214 1.66 -16.00 -0.93
CA LEU A 214 2.03 -14.76 -0.25
C LEU A 214 1.21 -14.65 1.04
N SER A 215 1.74 -15.20 2.14
CA SER A 215 1.05 -15.25 3.45
C SER A 215 1.05 -13.92 4.21
N GLN A 216 2.02 -13.05 3.92
CA GLN A 216 2.13 -11.71 4.46
C GLN A 216 2.55 -10.73 3.36
N GLY A 217 2.27 -9.46 3.59
CA GLY A 217 2.63 -8.40 2.68
C GLY A 217 1.68 -8.23 1.50
N VAL A 218 2.06 -7.34 0.59
CA VAL A 218 1.33 -7.07 -0.66
C VAL A 218 2.33 -7.06 -1.82
N PRO A 219 1.92 -7.47 -3.04
CA PRO A 219 2.85 -7.59 -4.17
C PRO A 219 3.49 -6.24 -4.53
N GLN A 220 4.81 -6.09 -4.37
CA GLN A 220 5.50 -4.85 -4.74
C GLN A 220 5.50 -4.67 -6.26
N GLY A 221 5.03 -3.52 -6.77
CA GLY A 221 4.83 -3.30 -8.21
C GLY A 221 3.37 -3.44 -8.66
N SER A 222 2.46 -3.85 -7.77
CA SER A 222 1.03 -3.70 -8.03
C SER A 222 0.53 -2.30 -7.68
N VAL A 223 -0.32 -1.72 -8.53
CA VAL A 223 -0.89 -0.37 -8.31
C VAL A 223 -1.75 -0.26 -7.04
N LEU A 224 -2.30 -1.38 -6.57
CA LEU A 224 -3.16 -1.42 -5.38
C LEU A 224 -2.32 -1.50 -4.09
N SER A 225 -1.11 -2.05 -4.17
CA SER A 225 -0.25 -2.29 -2.99
C SER A 225 0.11 -1.01 -2.22
N PRO A 226 0.55 0.10 -2.86
CA PRO A 226 0.79 1.36 -2.16
C PRO A 226 -0.45 1.91 -1.45
N LEU A 227 -1.63 1.74 -2.04
CA LEU A 227 -2.88 2.17 -1.44
C LEU A 227 -3.22 1.31 -0.20
N LEU A 228 -3.13 -0.01 -0.31
CA LEU A 228 -3.35 -0.90 0.83
C LEU A 228 -2.37 -0.65 1.97
N PHE A 229 -1.13 -0.30 1.65
CA PHE A 229 -0.12 0.04 2.63
C PHE A 229 -0.48 1.30 3.44
N ILE A 230 -0.89 2.39 2.79
CA ILE A 230 -1.28 3.59 3.55
C ILE A 230 -2.57 3.38 4.36
N LEU A 231 -3.46 2.49 3.92
CA LEU A 231 -4.65 2.10 4.67
C LEU A 231 -4.32 1.20 5.87
N TYR A 232 -3.33 0.33 5.74
CA TYR A 232 -2.79 -0.46 6.85
C TYR A 232 -2.27 0.47 7.96
N MET A 233 -1.55 1.53 7.55
CA MET A 233 -0.97 2.54 8.43
C MET A 233 -2.00 3.53 9.01
N PHE A 234 -3.25 3.53 8.54
CA PHE A 234 -4.25 4.54 8.89
C PHE A 234 -4.46 4.74 10.40
N PRO A 235 -4.57 3.69 11.24
CA PRO A 235 -4.78 3.88 12.68
C PRO A 235 -3.59 4.48 13.42
N LEU A 236 -2.39 4.42 12.83
CA LEU A 236 -1.17 4.92 13.47
C LEU A 236 -1.29 6.40 13.79
N GLY A 237 -1.93 7.19 12.92
CA GLY A 237 -2.12 8.61 13.15
C GLY A 237 -2.94 8.92 14.40
N LYS A 238 -4.00 8.13 14.65
CA LYS A 238 -4.82 8.22 15.87
C LYS A 238 -3.98 7.87 17.10
N ILE A 239 -3.19 6.80 17.02
CA ILE A 239 -2.31 6.35 18.13
C ILE A 239 -1.28 7.41 18.49
N ILE A 240 -0.57 7.98 17.49
CA ILE A 240 0.44 9.01 17.71
C ILE A 240 -0.18 10.25 18.38
N ARG A 241 -1.34 10.70 17.90
CA ARG A 241 -2.07 11.83 18.49
C ARG A 241 -2.52 11.57 19.93
N CYS A 242 -2.92 10.34 20.27
CA CYS A 242 -3.25 9.97 21.65
C CYS A 242 -2.07 10.12 22.62
N HIS A 243 -0.83 10.14 22.11
CA HIS A 243 0.38 10.40 22.90
C HIS A 243 0.84 11.87 22.86
N ASN A 244 0.02 12.79 22.34
CA ASN A 244 0.35 14.21 22.17
C ASN A 244 1.64 14.45 21.37
N LEU A 245 1.92 13.57 20.42
CA LEU A 245 3.04 13.70 19.51
C LEU A 245 2.57 14.31 18.19
N GLN A 246 3.38 15.19 17.61
CA GLN A 246 3.20 15.62 16.23
C GLN A 246 3.93 14.66 15.31
N TYR A 247 3.42 14.51 14.08
CA TYR A 247 4.05 13.64 13.10
C TYR A 247 3.75 14.05 11.67
N HIS A 248 4.55 13.50 10.78
CA HIS A 248 4.26 13.41 9.36
C HIS A 248 4.77 12.06 8.86
N CYS A 249 4.09 11.48 7.89
CA CYS A 249 4.51 10.25 7.24
C CYS A 249 4.68 10.50 5.73
N TYR A 250 5.69 9.86 5.16
CA TYR A 250 5.83 9.71 3.72
C TYR A 250 6.01 8.22 3.40
N ALA A 251 4.94 7.58 2.96
CA ALA A 251 4.92 6.13 2.79
C ALA A 251 5.30 5.44 4.10
N GLY A 252 6.42 4.70 4.13
CA GLY A 252 6.92 4.00 5.32
C GLY A 252 7.78 4.86 6.24
N ASP A 253 8.24 6.03 5.78
CA ASP A 253 9.05 6.94 6.58
C ASP A 253 8.15 7.73 7.54
N ILE A 254 8.40 7.64 8.84
CA ILE A 254 7.62 8.32 9.87
C ILE A 254 8.51 9.32 10.59
N GLN A 255 8.10 10.59 10.59
CA GLN A 255 8.77 11.65 11.32
C GLN A 255 7.90 12.04 12.52
N LEU A 256 8.37 11.78 13.74
CA LEU A 256 7.72 12.22 14.98
C LEU A 256 8.46 13.43 15.52
N TYR A 257 7.74 14.45 16.00
CA TYR A 257 8.38 15.61 16.59
C TYR A 257 7.65 16.16 17.82
N ILE A 258 8.45 16.68 18.76
CA ILE A 258 8.01 17.21 20.05
C ILE A 258 8.68 18.56 20.26
N SER A 259 7.93 19.49 20.82
CA SER A 259 8.39 20.83 21.17
C SER A 259 8.23 21.07 22.67
N THR A 260 9.29 21.50 23.36
CA THR A 260 9.27 21.72 24.81
C THR A 260 10.13 22.92 25.21
N LYS A 261 9.74 23.66 26.26
CA LYS A 261 10.55 24.76 26.82
C LYS A 261 11.73 24.28 27.66
N THR A 262 11.71 23.02 28.10
CA THR A 262 12.74 22.47 28.98
C THR A 262 12.92 20.98 28.71
N ILE A 263 14.16 20.52 28.63
CA ILE A 263 14.47 19.09 28.67
C ILE A 263 14.53 18.69 30.15
N THR A 264 13.37 18.46 30.78
CA THR A 264 13.37 17.82 32.09
C THR A 264 13.66 16.33 31.92
N ALA A 265 14.59 15.79 32.72
CA ALA A 265 14.98 14.37 32.74
C ALA A 265 13.86 13.39 33.14
N THR A 266 12.60 13.84 33.18
CA THR A 266 11.39 13.04 33.42
C THR A 266 10.89 12.31 32.17
N THR A 267 11.71 12.20 31.11
CA THR A 267 11.51 11.29 29.98
C THR A 267 12.12 9.90 30.21
N HIS A 268 12.42 9.52 31.46
CA HIS A 268 12.49 8.11 31.84
C HIS A 268 11.08 7.51 31.96
N SER A 269 10.39 7.43 30.82
CA SER A 269 9.46 6.34 30.60
C SER A 269 9.95 5.66 29.33
N PRO A 270 10.57 4.46 29.42
CA PRO A 270 10.95 3.67 28.26
C PRO A 270 9.67 3.11 27.65
N THR A 271 8.82 3.97 27.10
CA THR A 271 7.46 3.61 26.73
C THR A 271 7.20 3.89 25.27
N VAL A 272 7.87 4.86 24.64
CA VAL A 272 7.67 5.11 23.20
C VAL A 272 8.43 4.06 22.37
N SER A 273 9.68 3.74 22.71
CA SER A 273 10.47 2.72 21.99
C SER A 273 10.10 1.27 22.36
N GLN A 274 9.50 1.03 23.54
CA GLN A 274 9.06 -0.32 23.96
C GLN A 274 7.57 -0.61 23.69
N LYS A 275 6.68 0.40 23.55
CA LYS A 275 5.26 0.15 23.19
C LYS A 275 4.98 0.18 21.69
N LEU A 276 5.91 0.64 20.85
CA LEU A 276 5.83 0.51 19.39
C LEU A 276 6.49 -0.78 18.87
N ASN A 277 6.69 -1.78 19.74
CA ASN A 277 7.21 -3.09 19.35
C ASN A 277 6.04 -3.95 18.83
N PRO A 278 5.85 -4.16 17.51
CA PRO A 278 4.95 -5.21 17.06
C PRO A 278 5.62 -6.52 17.47
N GLY A 279 4.91 -7.38 18.19
CA GLY A 279 5.44 -8.64 18.72
C GLY A 279 5.88 -9.65 17.65
N CYS A 280 6.96 -9.37 16.93
CA CYS A 280 7.70 -10.31 16.11
C CYS A 280 8.92 -10.75 16.93
N LYS A 281 8.74 -11.81 17.74
CA LYS A 281 9.90 -12.56 18.22
C LYS A 281 10.59 -13.18 17.00
N PRO A 282 11.92 -13.12 16.87
CA PRO A 282 12.63 -13.95 15.91
C PRO A 282 12.46 -15.40 16.36
N THR A 283 11.66 -16.17 15.64
CA THR A 283 11.77 -17.63 15.67
C THR A 283 13.13 -17.98 15.09
N THR A 284 14.05 -18.33 15.97
CA THR A 284 15.25 -19.09 15.67
C THR A 284 14.84 -20.36 14.94
N PHE A 285 15.22 -20.48 13.67
CA PHE A 285 15.25 -21.77 13.00
C PHE A 285 16.47 -22.52 13.52
N ASN A 286 16.22 -23.56 14.33
CA ASN A 286 17.09 -24.73 14.40
C ASN A 286 16.62 -25.72 13.33
#